data_AF-A0A537AUG3-F1
#
_entry.id   AF-A0A537AUG3-F1
#
_cell.length_a   1.000
_cell.length_b   1.000
_cell.length_c   1.000
_cell.angle_alpha   90.00
_cell.angle_beta   90.00
_cell.angle_gamma   90.00
#
_symmetry.space_group_name_H-M   'P 1'
#
loop_
_entity.id
_entity.type
_entity.pdbx_description
1 polymer ?
#
loop_
_entity_poly.entity_id
_entity_poly.type
_entity_poly.pdbx_seq_one_letter_code
_entity_poly.pdbx_strand_id
1 'polypeptide(L)'
;ETPSIGNGRSLFNRIGCALCHTPSLTTGKSSSAAFDQKPVNLYSDLLLHGMGPGLADNILQGNARGDEFRTAPLWGLGQRKFFLHDGRTTDLREAIMAHKSFGNLQFGSSEANLVIEIFDALGGADTQDIFNFLRSL
;
A
#
# COMPACT_ATOMS: atom_id res chain seq x y z
N GLU A 1 -13.23 -15.73 8.20
CA GLU A 1 -12.59 -15.27 6.94
C GLU A 1 -13.05 -16.19 5.81
N THR A 2 -13.38 -15.67 4.63
CA THR A 2 -13.76 -16.52 3.48
C THR A 2 -12.52 -17.06 2.78
N PRO A 3 -12.61 -18.17 2.01
CA PRO A 3 -11.47 -18.68 1.24
C PRO A 3 -10.82 -17.61 0.34
N SER A 4 -11.64 -16.78 -0.30
CA SER A 4 -11.18 -15.68 -1.18
C SER A 4 -10.36 -14.63 -0.42
N ILE A 5 -10.78 -14.22 0.78
CA ILE A 5 -10.03 -13.25 1.60
C ILE A 5 -8.69 -13.86 2.06
N GLY A 6 -8.69 -15.14 2.48
CA GLY A 6 -7.47 -15.84 2.87
C GLY A 6 -6.46 -16.00 1.73
N ASN A 7 -6.95 -16.35 0.53
CA ASN A 7 -6.14 -16.42 -0.68
C ASN A 7 -5.57 -15.04 -1.05
N GLY A 8 -6.41 -14.00 -1.00
CA GLY A 8 -6.00 -12.62 -1.28
C GLY A 8 -4.91 -12.14 -0.33
N ARG A 9 -5.02 -12.45 0.96
CA ARG A 9 -3.97 -12.18 1.95
C ARG A 9 -2.67 -12.90 1.60
N SER A 10 -2.73 -14.17 1.20
CA SER A 10 -1.55 -14.94 0.79
C SER A 10 -0.89 -14.34 -0.47
N LEU A 11 -1.71 -14.02 -1.48
CA LEU A 11 -1.29 -13.36 -2.71
C LEU A 11 -0.62 -12.01 -2.44
N PHE A 12 -1.23 -11.17 -1.60
CA PHE A 12 -0.71 -9.86 -1.21
C PHE A 12 0.72 -9.94 -0.65
N ASN A 13 1.01 -10.96 0.17
CA ASN A 13 2.35 -11.21 0.67
C ASN A 13 3.27 -11.73 -0.45
N ARG A 14 2.80 -12.70 -1.24
CA ARG A 14 3.59 -13.40 -2.26
C ARG A 14 4.03 -12.49 -3.41
N ILE A 15 3.18 -11.56 -3.86
CA ILE A 15 3.49 -10.67 -5.00
C ILE A 15 4.31 -9.45 -4.60
N GLY A 16 4.49 -9.22 -3.28
CA GLY A 16 5.34 -8.16 -2.76
C GLY A 16 4.61 -6.89 -2.30
N CYS A 17 3.27 -6.82 -2.30
CA CYS A 17 2.56 -5.67 -1.73
C CYS A 17 2.94 -5.43 -0.25
N ALA A 18 3.16 -6.53 0.48
CA ALA A 18 3.58 -6.51 1.88
C ALA A 18 4.99 -5.93 2.13
N LEU A 19 5.80 -5.65 1.09
CA LEU A 19 7.13 -5.05 1.25
C LEU A 19 7.06 -3.62 1.80
N CYS A 20 6.05 -2.85 1.38
CA CYS A 20 5.77 -1.51 1.94
C CYS A 20 4.53 -1.55 2.84
N HIS A 21 3.50 -2.28 2.43
CA HIS A 21 2.29 -2.48 3.24
C HIS A 21 2.45 -3.61 4.27
N THR A 22 3.49 -3.52 5.09
CA THR A 22 3.87 -4.52 6.09
C THR A 22 2.69 -4.91 6.99
N PRO A 23 2.29 -6.20 7.06
CA PRO A 23 1.04 -6.61 7.72
C PRO A 23 0.91 -6.19 9.18
N SER A 24 2.00 -6.22 9.94
CA SER A 24 1.98 -5.93 11.38
C SER A 24 3.28 -5.28 11.85
N LEU A 25 3.16 -4.31 12.75
CA LEU A 25 4.26 -3.79 13.57
C LEU A 25 3.94 -4.07 15.03
N THR A 26 4.95 -4.12 15.89
CA THR A 26 4.76 -4.27 17.34
C THR A 26 5.02 -2.94 18.02
N THR A 27 4.12 -2.51 18.90
CA THR A 27 4.35 -1.31 19.71
C THR A 27 5.57 -1.47 20.62
N GLY A 28 6.17 -0.34 20.99
CA GLY A 28 7.27 -0.33 21.95
C GLY A 28 6.82 -0.73 23.36
N LYS A 29 7.81 -0.86 24.25
CA LYS A 29 7.55 -1.05 25.68
C LYS A 29 6.73 0.12 26.23
N SER A 30 5.71 -0.18 27.05
CA SER A 30 4.81 0.82 27.60
C SER A 30 4.40 0.49 29.04
N SER A 31 4.10 1.51 29.84
CA SER A 31 3.48 1.33 31.17
C SER A 31 2.00 0.96 31.07
N SER A 32 1.36 1.25 29.93
CA SER A 32 -0.02 0.83 29.66
C SER A 32 -0.03 -0.57 29.07
N ALA A 33 -0.68 -1.50 29.75
CA ALA A 33 -0.85 -2.87 29.26
C ALA A 33 -1.58 -2.93 27.89
N ALA A 34 -2.35 -1.90 27.53
CA ALA A 34 -2.99 -1.79 26.23
C ALA A 34 -2.02 -1.51 25.08
N PHE A 35 -0.83 -0.97 25.37
CA PHE A 35 0.18 -0.60 24.36
C PHE A 35 1.53 -1.28 24.57
N ASP A 36 1.71 -2.10 25.60
CA ASP A 36 2.98 -2.77 25.86
C ASP A 36 3.17 -3.99 24.95
N GLN A 37 4.11 -3.86 24.00
CA GLN A 37 4.51 -4.93 23.07
C GLN A 37 3.32 -5.59 22.35
N LYS A 38 2.37 -4.77 21.87
CA LYS A 38 1.17 -5.25 21.17
C LYS A 38 1.36 -5.28 19.67
N PRO A 39 0.92 -6.34 18.98
CA PRO A 39 0.85 -6.33 17.53
C PRO A 39 -0.21 -5.32 17.06
N VAL A 40 0.11 -4.59 16.01
CA VAL A 40 -0.75 -3.63 15.34
C VAL A 40 -0.77 -4.00 13.87
N ASN A 41 -1.93 -4.41 13.36
CA ASN A 41 -2.05 -4.88 11.98
C ASN A 41 -2.37 -3.73 11.01
N LEU A 42 -1.42 -2.79 10.87
CA LEU A 42 -1.65 -1.56 10.10
C LEU A 42 -1.52 -1.73 8.58
N TYR A 43 -0.86 -2.79 8.09
CA TYR A 43 -0.55 -2.95 6.65
C TYR A 43 0.21 -1.75 6.08
N SER A 44 1.27 -1.36 6.79
CA SER A 44 2.16 -0.26 6.44
C SER A 44 3.43 -0.40 7.29
N ASP A 45 4.57 -0.05 6.71
CA ASP A 45 5.84 0.07 7.42
C ASP A 45 6.08 1.47 8.00
N LEU A 46 5.19 2.43 7.69
CA LEU A 46 5.28 3.84 8.04
C LEU A 46 6.53 4.56 7.49
N LEU A 47 7.22 3.96 6.51
CA LEU A 47 8.39 4.55 5.86
C LEU A 47 7.98 5.41 4.66
N LEU A 48 8.92 6.22 4.16
CA LEU A 48 8.80 6.98 2.92
C LEU A 48 9.29 6.14 1.75
N HIS A 49 8.54 6.17 0.65
CA HIS A 49 8.88 5.46 -0.59
C HIS A 49 8.76 6.38 -1.80
N GLY A 50 9.69 6.25 -2.73
CA GLY A 50 9.61 6.90 -4.03
C GLY A 50 8.49 6.31 -4.89
N MET A 51 7.42 7.07 -5.07
CA MET A 51 6.25 6.70 -5.88
C MET A 51 6.37 7.14 -7.34
N GLY A 52 7.42 7.89 -7.67
CA GLY A 52 7.73 8.36 -9.01
C GLY A 52 6.80 9.47 -9.53
N PRO A 53 7.05 9.95 -10.77
CA PRO A 53 6.37 11.13 -11.31
C PRO A 53 4.85 11.07 -11.36
N GLY A 54 4.26 9.88 -11.52
CA GLY A 54 2.82 9.70 -11.69
C GLY A 54 2.01 10.07 -10.45
N LEU A 55 2.64 10.00 -9.28
CA LEU A 55 2.05 10.38 -8.00
C LEU A 55 2.73 11.60 -7.38
N ALA A 56 3.68 12.24 -8.07
CA ALA A 56 4.35 13.40 -7.53
C ALA A 56 3.42 14.61 -7.42
N ASP A 57 3.41 15.28 -6.27
CA ASP A 57 2.68 16.54 -6.04
C ASP A 57 3.59 17.77 -6.09
N ASN A 58 4.91 17.55 -6.19
CA ASN A 58 5.97 18.58 -6.17
C ASN A 58 6.05 19.39 -4.87
N ILE A 59 5.46 18.89 -3.78
CA ILE A 59 5.50 19.53 -2.46
C ILE A 59 6.64 18.90 -1.65
N LEU A 60 7.59 19.73 -1.22
CA LEU A 60 8.66 19.30 -0.31
C LEU A 60 8.18 19.32 1.13
N GLN A 61 8.42 18.22 1.87
CA GLN A 61 8.09 18.12 3.29
C GLN A 61 9.33 17.71 4.11
N GLY A 62 10.08 18.71 4.58
CA GLY A 62 11.37 18.47 5.22
C GLY A 62 12.36 17.88 4.22
N ASN A 63 12.84 16.66 4.48
CA ASN A 63 13.73 15.95 3.57
C ASN A 63 12.99 15.10 2.53
N ALA A 64 11.67 14.92 2.66
CA ALA A 64 10.88 14.17 1.68
C ALA A 64 10.70 14.98 0.40
N ARG A 65 11.00 14.34 -0.73
CA ARG A 65 10.77 14.85 -2.08
C ARG A 65 9.29 14.80 -2.43
N GLY A 66 8.88 15.58 -3.44
CA GLY A 66 7.48 15.64 -3.88
C GLY A 66 6.95 14.36 -4.53
N ASP A 67 7.78 13.33 -4.72
CA ASP A 67 7.38 11.98 -5.15
C ASP A 67 7.50 10.93 -4.04
N GLU A 68 7.90 11.33 -2.82
CA GLU A 68 8.05 10.44 -1.68
C GLU A 68 6.82 10.51 -0.77
N PHE A 69 6.18 9.37 -0.57
CA PHE A 69 5.00 9.28 0.29
C PHE A 69 5.19 8.26 1.39
N ARG A 70 4.67 8.58 2.58
CA ARG A 70 4.60 7.60 3.65
C ARG A 70 3.57 6.54 3.28
N THR A 71 3.92 5.26 3.43
CA THR A 71 2.96 4.18 3.20
C THR A 71 1.73 4.36 4.09
N ALA A 72 0.57 4.64 3.50
CA ALA A 72 -0.68 4.80 4.26
C ALA A 72 -1.12 3.44 4.83
N PRO A 73 -1.45 3.36 6.14
CA PRO A 73 -2.03 2.17 6.72
C PRO A 73 -3.33 1.76 6.00
N LEU A 74 -3.47 0.48 5.66
CA LEU A 74 -4.66 -0.03 4.94
C LEU A 74 -5.80 -0.43 5.87
N TRP A 75 -5.67 -0.21 7.18
CA TRP A 75 -6.77 -0.40 8.12
C TRP A 75 -8.01 0.44 7.74
N GLY A 76 -9.17 -0.20 7.64
CA GLY A 76 -10.40 0.41 7.18
C GLY A 76 -10.40 0.85 5.71
N LEU A 77 -9.50 0.34 4.88
CA LEU A 77 -9.47 0.61 3.43
C LEU A 77 -10.83 0.31 2.79
N GLY A 78 -11.52 -0.75 3.21
CA GLY A 78 -12.84 -1.12 2.69
C GLY A 78 -13.93 -0.07 2.92
N GLN A 79 -13.71 0.87 3.82
CA GLN A 79 -14.63 1.99 4.13
C GLN A 79 -14.23 3.31 3.45
N ARG A 80 -13.10 3.35 2.75
CA ARG A 80 -12.62 4.56 2.05
C ARG A 80 -13.33 4.70 0.71
N LYS A 81 -13.68 5.94 0.37
CA LYS A 81 -14.34 6.28 -0.91
C LYS A 81 -13.36 6.74 -1.98
N PHE A 82 -12.35 7.52 -1.59
CA PHE A 82 -11.33 8.07 -2.47
C PHE A 82 -9.97 7.50 -2.10
N PHE A 83 -9.16 7.20 -3.10
CA PHE A 83 -7.83 6.61 -2.94
C PHE A 83 -6.73 7.55 -3.42
N LEU A 84 -5.49 7.23 -3.02
CA LEU A 84 -4.28 8.04 -3.22
C LEU A 84 -4.29 9.33 -2.40
N HIS A 85 -3.14 10.02 -2.34
CA HIS A 85 -2.97 11.19 -1.47
C HIS A 85 -3.84 12.39 -1.92
N ASP A 86 -4.21 12.45 -3.19
CA ASP A 86 -5.01 13.51 -3.79
C ASP A 86 -6.46 13.11 -4.08
N GLY A 87 -6.86 11.89 -3.71
CA GLY A 87 -8.23 11.43 -3.85
C GLY A 87 -8.73 11.30 -5.29
N ARG A 88 -7.82 11.20 -6.29
CA ARG A 88 -8.19 11.29 -7.72
C ARG A 88 -9.07 10.16 -8.24
N THR A 89 -9.16 9.02 -7.55
CA THR A 89 -9.94 7.86 -7.99
C THR A 89 -10.74 7.22 -6.86
N THR A 90 -11.86 6.59 -7.21
CA THR A 90 -12.67 5.72 -6.35
C THR A 90 -12.53 4.24 -6.72
N ASP A 91 -11.73 3.93 -7.75
CA ASP A 91 -11.51 2.57 -8.22
C ASP A 91 -10.22 1.97 -7.63
N LEU A 92 -10.34 0.80 -7.02
CA LEU A 92 -9.23 0.16 -6.32
C LEU A 92 -8.16 -0.35 -7.29
N ARG A 93 -8.55 -0.79 -8.49
CA ARG A 93 -7.59 -1.22 -9.51
C ARG A 93 -6.81 -0.01 -10.01
N GLU A 94 -7.48 1.09 -10.32
CA GLU A 94 -6.81 2.34 -10.73
C GLU A 94 -5.82 2.81 -9.66
N ALA A 95 -6.21 2.78 -8.38
CA ALA A 95 -5.33 3.15 -7.28
C ALA A 95 -4.09 2.24 -7.19
N ILE A 96 -4.26 0.93 -7.33
CA ILE A 96 -3.12 -0.02 -7.34
C ILE A 96 -2.22 0.24 -8.55
N MET A 97 -2.79 0.37 -9.74
CA MET A 97 -2.01 0.60 -10.97
C MET A 97 -1.27 1.95 -10.95
N ALA A 98 -1.80 2.97 -10.27
CA ALA A 98 -1.14 4.27 -10.11
C ALA A 98 0.18 4.21 -9.32
N HIS A 99 0.45 3.12 -8.60
CA HIS A 99 1.75 2.92 -7.98
C HIS A 99 2.85 2.64 -9.01
N LYS A 100 2.51 2.30 -10.27
CA LYS A 100 3.49 2.16 -11.36
C LYS A 100 3.79 3.51 -11.98
N SER A 101 5.06 3.89 -11.98
CA SER A 101 5.52 5.11 -12.63
C SER A 101 6.98 4.97 -13.10
N PHE A 102 7.23 5.28 -14.37
CA PHE A 102 8.60 5.41 -14.89
C PHE A 102 9.17 6.78 -14.53
N GLY A 103 10.45 6.82 -14.20
CA GLY A 103 11.14 8.06 -13.87
C GLY A 103 11.16 9.06 -15.02
N ASN A 104 11.44 10.32 -14.67
CA ASN A 104 11.63 11.42 -15.60
C ASN A 104 12.89 12.22 -15.23
N LEU A 105 13.06 13.43 -15.78
CA LEU A 105 14.21 14.28 -15.47
C LEU A 105 14.27 14.76 -14.02
N GLN A 106 13.14 14.74 -13.31
CA GLN A 106 13.00 15.27 -11.95
C GLN A 106 13.00 14.15 -10.90
N PHE A 107 12.27 13.06 -11.14
CA PHE A 107 12.04 11.98 -10.17
C PHE A 107 12.45 10.62 -10.72
N GLY A 108 12.82 9.73 -9.79
CA GLY A 108 13.15 8.34 -10.13
C GLY A 108 11.92 7.52 -10.52
N SER A 109 12.14 6.29 -10.93
CA SER A 109 11.05 5.32 -11.11
C SER A 109 10.45 4.93 -9.76
N SER A 110 9.15 4.63 -9.74
CA SER A 110 8.48 4.11 -8.57
C SER A 110 9.11 2.81 -8.08
N GLU A 111 9.30 2.69 -6.77
CA GLU A 111 9.77 1.47 -6.10
C GLU A 111 8.80 0.29 -6.30
N ALA A 112 7.51 0.59 -6.51
CA ALA A 112 6.47 -0.42 -6.64
C ALA A 112 6.35 -1.04 -8.05
N ASN A 113 7.12 -0.57 -9.04
CA ASN A 113 6.94 -0.95 -10.45
C ASN A 113 6.89 -2.47 -10.68
N LEU A 114 7.83 -3.23 -10.10
CA LEU A 114 7.87 -4.68 -10.25
C LEU A 114 6.65 -5.36 -9.60
N VAL A 115 6.22 -4.90 -8.43
CA VAL A 115 5.04 -5.44 -7.73
C VAL A 115 3.77 -5.19 -8.55
N ILE A 116 3.64 -4.01 -9.16
CA ILE A 116 2.50 -3.69 -10.02
C ILE A 116 2.52 -4.50 -11.33
N GLU A 117 3.69 -4.78 -11.89
CA GLU A 117 3.82 -5.69 -13.04
C GLU A 117 3.37 -7.11 -12.71
N ILE A 118 3.75 -7.64 -11.54
CA ILE A 118 3.30 -8.95 -11.08
C ILE A 118 1.79 -8.94 -10.84
N PHE A 119 1.25 -7.89 -10.21
CA PHE A 119 -0.17 -7.74 -9.98
C PHE A 119 -0.99 -7.70 -11.28
N ASP A 120 -0.54 -6.93 -12.27
CA ASP A 120 -1.23 -6.78 -13.55
C ASP A 120 -1.24 -8.10 -14.36
N ALA A 121 -0.21 -8.93 -14.16
CA ALA A 121 -0.12 -10.26 -14.75
C ALA A 121 -0.98 -11.33 -14.05
N LEU A 122 -1.63 -11.02 -12.92
CA LEU A 122 -2.52 -11.98 -12.24
C LEU A 122 -3.78 -12.27 -13.07
N GLY A 123 -4.26 -13.51 -12.98
CA GLY A 123 -5.55 -13.90 -13.54
C GLY A 123 -6.73 -13.21 -12.82
N GLY A 124 -7.91 -13.24 -13.44
CA GLY A 124 -9.10 -12.57 -12.89
C GLY A 124 -9.52 -13.07 -11.50
N ALA A 125 -9.40 -14.38 -11.22
CA ALA A 125 -9.71 -14.93 -9.90
C ALA A 125 -8.74 -14.44 -8.81
N ASP A 126 -7.44 -14.51 -9.08
CA ASP A 126 -6.40 -14.06 -8.14
C ASP A 126 -6.49 -12.55 -7.88
N THR A 127 -6.75 -11.76 -8.92
CA THR A 127 -6.99 -10.32 -8.80
C THR A 127 -8.19 -10.03 -7.90
N GLN A 128 -9.29 -10.77 -8.08
CA GLN A 128 -10.49 -10.60 -7.28
C GLN A 128 -10.27 -11.00 -5.81
N ASP A 129 -9.48 -12.03 -5.55
CA ASP A 129 -9.11 -12.44 -4.19
C ASP A 129 -8.33 -11.32 -3.48
N ILE A 130 -7.40 -10.65 -4.16
CA ILE A 130 -6.71 -9.45 -3.60
C ILE A 130 -7.71 -8.34 -3.30
N PHE A 131 -8.64 -8.02 -4.19
CA PHE A 131 -9.64 -6.97 -3.93
C PHE A 131 -10.54 -7.30 -2.75
N ASN A 132 -10.96 -8.57 -2.62
CA ASN A 132 -11.78 -9.01 -1.50
C ASN A 132 -11.01 -8.93 -0.19
N PHE A 133 -9.73 -9.28 -0.20
CA PHE A 133 -8.85 -9.09 0.94
C PHE A 133 -8.73 -7.62 1.32
N LEU A 134 -8.38 -6.74 0.38
CA LEU A 134 -8.22 -5.31 0.62
C LEU A 134 -9.51 -4.64 1.12
N ARG A 135 -10.68 -5.05 0.63
CA ARG A 135 -11.98 -4.56 1.10
C ARG A 135 -12.38 -5.10 2.47
N SER A 136 -11.75 -6.17 2.93
CA SER A 136 -11.98 -6.72 4.28
C SER A 136 -11.16 -5.98 5.36
N LEU A 137 -10.20 -5.14 4.95
CA LEU A 137 -9.37 -4.34 5.85
C LEU A 137 -10.09 -3.10 6.36
#